data_AF-A0AAD9V0W6-F1
#
_entry.id   AF-A0AAD9V0W6-F1
#
_cell.length_a   1.000
_cell.length_b   1.000
_cell.length_c   1.000
_cell.angle_alpha   90.00
_cell.angle_beta   90.00
_cell.angle_gamma   90.00
#
_symmetry.space_group_name_H-M   'P 1'
#
loop_
_entity.id
_entity.type
_entity.pdbx_description
1 polymer ?
#
loop_
_entity_poly.entity_id
_entity_poly.type
_entity_poly.pdbx_seq_one_letter_code
_entity_poly.pdbx_strand_id
1 'polypeptide(L)'
;MDKEIKQHIVDNGGLSLVINCLSSSNEETVLSAITTLMFLTTPQTQDEITSQEVVECMEKFAASSNSRLSNLARVFLQDYCKRTHSQQKRD
;
A
#
# COMPACT_ATOMS: atom_id res chain seq x y z
N MET A 1 -14.44 0.41 -16.07
CA MET A 1 -13.51 1.55 -15.97
C MET A 1 -12.46 1.36 -14.88
N ASP A 2 -12.71 1.67 -13.60
CA ASP A 2 -11.64 1.61 -12.58
C ASP A 2 -11.07 0.20 -12.34
N LYS A 3 -11.92 -0.83 -12.37
CA LYS A 3 -11.48 -2.23 -12.21
C LYS A 3 -10.57 -2.70 -13.34
N GLU A 4 -10.86 -2.30 -14.58
CA GLU A 4 -10.05 -2.64 -15.76
C GLU A 4 -8.71 -1.91 -15.73
N ILE A 5 -8.69 -0.63 -15.32
CA ILE A 5 -7.45 0.15 -15.17
C ILE A 5 -6.54 -0.46 -14.12
N LYS A 6 -7.08 -0.80 -12.94
CA LYS A 6 -6.32 -1.46 -11.87
C LYS A 6 -5.73 -2.79 -12.35
N GLN A 7 -6.55 -3.61 -13.01
CA GLN A 7 -6.10 -4.89 -13.54
C GLN A 7 -4.99 -4.73 -14.58
N HIS A 8 -5.13 -3.80 -15.53
CA HIS A 8 -4.10 -3.51 -16.51
C HIS A 8 -2.77 -3.09 -15.89
N ILE A 9 -2.77 -2.28 -14.81
CA ILE A 9 -1.54 -1.89 -14.12
C ILE A 9 -0.87 -3.10 -13.47
N VAL A 10 -1.66 -3.95 -12.82
CA VAL A 10 -1.17 -5.15 -12.12
C VAL A 10 -0.60 -6.17 -13.11
N ASP A 11 -1.32 -6.46 -14.19
CA ASP A 11 -0.93 -7.44 -15.21
C ASP A 11 0.38 -7.08 -15.91
N ASN A 12 0.72 -5.78 -15.96
CA ASN A 12 1.97 -5.29 -16.54
C ASN A 12 3.10 -5.11 -15.51
N GLY A 13 2.98 -5.69 -14.32
CA GLY A 13 4.02 -5.62 -13.28
C GLY A 13 4.16 -4.23 -12.63
N GLY A 14 3.16 -3.35 -12.79
CA GLY A 14 3.20 -2.00 -12.24
C GLY A 14 3.24 -1.97 -10.71
N LEU A 15 2.76 -3.02 -10.05
CA LEU A 15 2.70 -3.08 -8.59
C LEU A 15 4.10 -3.07 -7.95
N SER A 16 5.00 -3.92 -8.41
CA SER A 16 6.37 -3.99 -7.88
C SER A 16 7.15 -2.69 -8.12
N LEU A 17 6.88 -1.98 -9.24
CA LEU A 17 7.47 -0.66 -9.48
C LEU A 17 6.99 0.38 -8.47
N VAL A 18 5.70 0.37 -8.12
CA VAL A 18 5.16 1.27 -7.09
C VAL A 18 5.71 0.92 -5.71
N ILE A 19 5.87 -0.36 -5.37
CA ILE A 19 6.51 -0.78 -4.10
C ILE A 19 7.94 -0.27 -4.02
N ASN A 20 8.71 -0.37 -5.11
CA ASN A 20 10.09 0.15 -5.15
C ASN A 20 10.17 1.67 -4.89
N CYS A 21 9.13 2.43 -5.23
CA CYS A 21 9.06 3.86 -4.95
C CYS A 21 9.00 4.19 -3.44
N LEU A 22 8.65 3.24 -2.56
CA LEU A 22 8.69 3.43 -1.11
C LEU A 22 10.12 3.66 -0.60
N SER A 23 11.12 3.17 -1.31
CA SER A 23 12.54 3.36 -0.97
C SER A 23 13.11 4.68 -1.49
N SER A 24 12.29 5.55 -2.08
CA SER A 24 12.74 6.84 -2.60
C SER A 24 13.18 7.79 -1.48
N SER A 25 14.23 8.58 -1.72
CA SER A 25 14.61 9.69 -0.85
C SER A 25 13.70 10.92 -0.97
N ASN A 26 12.83 10.96 -1.98
CA ASN A 26 11.86 12.04 -2.19
C ASN A 26 10.53 11.68 -1.50
N GLU A 27 10.17 12.45 -0.47
CA GLU A 27 8.95 12.21 0.31
C GLU A 27 7.67 12.27 -0.53
N GLU A 28 7.59 13.12 -1.56
CA GLU A 28 6.41 13.21 -2.42
C GLU A 28 6.26 11.96 -3.30
N THR A 29 7.38 11.35 -3.71
CA THR A 29 7.38 10.05 -4.38
C THR A 29 6.86 8.96 -3.45
N VAL A 30 7.28 8.96 -2.17
CA VAL A 30 6.80 8.00 -1.17
C VAL A 30 5.30 8.18 -0.91
N LEU A 31 4.83 9.42 -0.72
CA LEU A 31 3.41 9.73 -0.55
C LEU A 31 2.57 9.27 -1.75
N SER A 32 3.05 9.54 -2.96
CA SER A 32 2.40 9.10 -4.19
C SER A 32 2.36 7.58 -4.30
N ALA A 33 3.43 6.89 -3.89
CA ALA A 33 3.47 5.44 -3.86
C ALA A 33 2.45 4.85 -2.88
N ILE A 34 2.40 5.37 -1.64
CA ILE A 34 1.44 4.89 -0.63
C ILE A 34 0.00 5.05 -1.12
N THR A 35 -0.37 6.24 -1.60
CA THR A 35 -1.73 6.49 -2.12
C THR A 35 -2.06 5.62 -3.34
N THR A 36 -1.08 5.39 -4.22
CA THR A 36 -1.25 4.50 -5.37
C THR A 36 -1.47 3.05 -4.93
N LEU A 37 -0.73 2.56 -3.93
CA LEU A 37 -0.95 1.22 -3.37
C LEU A 37 -2.35 1.10 -2.76
N MET A 38 -2.79 2.09 -1.99
CA MET A 38 -4.17 2.15 -1.44
C MET A 38 -5.24 2.08 -2.53
N PHE A 39 -5.00 2.73 -3.67
CA PHE A 39 -5.89 2.67 -4.83
C PHE A 39 -5.85 1.31 -5.53
N LEU A 40 -4.67 0.73 -5.71
CA LEU A 40 -4.46 -0.55 -6.39
C LEU A 40 -4.87 -1.78 -5.57
N THR A 41 -5.21 -1.61 -4.28
CA THR A 41 -5.73 -2.70 -3.46
C THR A 41 -6.97 -3.33 -4.06
N THR A 42 -6.86 -4.61 -4.38
CA THR A 42 -7.93 -5.55 -4.75
C THR A 42 -7.69 -6.86 -3.98
N PRO A 43 -8.66 -7.79 -3.93
CA PRO A 43 -8.42 -9.10 -3.32
C PRO A 43 -7.22 -9.85 -3.92
N GLN A 44 -6.88 -9.61 -5.19
CA GLN A 44 -5.75 -10.24 -5.87
C GLN A 44 -4.40 -9.62 -5.50
N THR A 45 -4.35 -8.32 -5.23
CA THR A 45 -3.10 -7.60 -4.95
C THR A 45 -2.85 -7.40 -3.46
N GLN A 46 -3.83 -7.71 -2.61
CA GLN A 46 -3.78 -7.43 -1.19
C GLN A 46 -2.56 -8.06 -0.52
N ASP A 47 -2.26 -9.32 -0.78
CA ASP A 47 -1.13 -10.02 -0.13
C ASP A 47 0.22 -9.40 -0.47
N GLU A 48 0.41 -8.94 -1.71
CA GLU A 48 1.65 -8.26 -2.14
C GLU A 48 1.74 -6.84 -1.57
N ILE A 49 0.62 -6.09 -1.59
CA ILE A 49 0.50 -4.74 -1.04
C ILE A 49 0.68 -4.73 0.49
N THR A 50 0.26 -5.79 1.19
CA THR A 50 0.46 -5.95 2.63
C THR A 50 1.56 -6.96 2.95
N SER A 51 2.52 -7.14 2.04
CA SER A 51 3.71 -7.93 2.31
C SER A 51 4.51 -7.35 3.49
N GLN A 52 5.28 -8.21 4.15
CA GLN A 52 6.06 -7.83 5.32
C GLN A 52 6.96 -6.60 5.06
N GLU A 53 7.61 -6.55 3.89
CA GLU A 53 8.46 -5.42 3.49
C GLU A 53 7.69 -4.10 3.43
N VAL A 54 6.49 -4.12 2.84
CA VAL A 54 5.64 -2.92 2.75
C VAL A 54 5.14 -2.51 4.14
N VAL A 55 4.71 -3.47 4.97
CA VAL A 55 4.26 -3.19 6.35
C VAL A 55 5.37 -2.54 7.16
N GLU A 56 6.59 -3.06 7.11
CA GLU A 56 7.74 -2.48 7.81
C GLU A 56 8.07 -1.06 7.33
N CYS A 57 7.95 -0.80 6.03
CA CYS A 57 8.05 0.57 5.49
C CYS A 57 6.98 1.49 6.11
N MET A 58 5.72 1.06 6.16
CA MET A 58 4.64 1.87 6.74
C MET A 58 4.83 2.12 8.23
N GLU A 59 5.31 1.14 9.00
CA GLU A 59 5.62 1.32 10.42
C GLU A 59 6.71 2.38 10.63
N LYS A 60 7.78 2.33 9.82
CA LYS A 60 8.83 3.36 9.82
C LYS A 60 8.28 4.74 9.45
N PHE A 61 7.47 4.82 8.41
CA PHE A 61 6.85 6.08 7.97
C PHE A 61 5.87 6.64 9.00
N ALA A 62 5.10 5.78 9.68
CA ALA A 62 4.21 6.17 10.75
C ALA A 62 4.96 6.83 11.92
N ALA A 63 6.24 6.52 12.13
CA ALA A 63 7.08 7.16 13.14
C ALA A 63 7.78 8.45 12.67
N SER A 64 7.61 8.85 11.40
CA SER A 64 8.23 10.07 10.84
C SER A 64 7.72 11.34 11.51
N SER A 65 8.57 12.37 11.58
CA SER A 65 8.20 13.73 12.00
C SER A 65 7.37 14.47 10.93
N ASN A 66 7.40 14.01 9.68
CA ASN A 66 6.51 14.53 8.64
C ASN A 66 5.08 14.04 8.89
N SER A 67 4.21 14.96 9.30
CA SER A 67 2.82 14.64 9.69
C SER A 67 1.99 14.08 8.54
N ARG A 68 2.19 14.51 7.28
CA ARG A 68 1.46 13.96 6.13
C ARG A 68 1.84 12.50 5.91
N LEU A 69 3.14 12.21 5.86
CA LEU A 69 3.66 10.85 5.67
C LEU A 69 3.24 9.94 6.82
N SER A 70 3.43 10.41 8.05
CA SER A 70 3.07 9.69 9.27
C SER A 70 1.59 9.36 9.34
N ASN A 71 0.71 10.31 9.01
CA ASN A 71 -0.74 10.07 9.02
C ASN A 71 -1.17 9.11 7.92
N LEU A 72 -0.64 9.27 6.70
CA LEU A 72 -1.00 8.40 5.58
C LEU A 72 -0.58 6.95 5.83
N ALA A 73 0.62 6.74 6.37
CA ALA A 73 1.10 5.41 6.73
C ALA A 73 0.24 4.76 7.84
N ARG A 74 -0.21 5.53 8.84
CA ARG A 74 -1.14 5.03 9.87
C ARG A 74 -2.48 4.61 9.29
N VAL A 75 -3.04 5.38 8.35
CA VAL A 75 -4.28 5.03 7.65
C VAL A 75 -4.08 3.74 6.85
N PHE A 76 -2.97 3.61 6.13
CA PHE A 76 -2.63 2.37 5.42
C PHE A 76 -2.63 1.16 6.35
N LEU A 77 -1.86 1.23 7.45
CA LEU A 77 -1.76 0.15 8.44
C LEU A 77 -3.12 -0.20 9.05
N GLN A 78 -3.95 0.80 9.35
CA GLN A 78 -5.26 0.60 9.94
C GLN A 78 -6.25 -0.05 8.97
N ASP A 79 -6.32 0.44 7.74
CA ASP A 79 -7.39 0.10 6.82
C ASP A 79 -7.06 -1.06 5.88
N TYR A 80 -5.78 -1.39 5.69
CA TYR A 80 -5.34 -2.38 4.72
C TYR A 80 -4.65 -3.57 5.40
N CYS A 81 -3.78 -3.34 6.39
CA CYS A 81 -3.08 -4.42 7.07
C CYS A 81 -3.92 -5.14 8.14
N LYS A 82 -4.92 -4.49 8.75
CA LYS A 82 -5.76 -5.13 9.79
C LYS A 82 -6.86 -6.03 9.25
N ARG A 83 -7.22 -5.95 7.96
CA ARG A 83 -8.30 -6.77 7.36
C ARG A 83 -7.91 -8.24 7.16
N THR A 84 -6.62 -8.56 7.25
CA THR A 84 -6.09 -9.94 7.07
C THR A 84 -6.59 -10.92 8.15
N HIS A 85 -7.09 -10.45 9.30
CA HIS A 85 -7.63 -11.31 10.36
C HIS A 85 -9.15 -11.48 10.36
N SER A 86 -9.91 -10.75 9.52
CA SER A 86 -11.38 -10.69 9.62
C SER A 86 -12.14 -11.44 8.53
N GLN A 87 -11.48 -12.04 7.54
CA GLN A 87 -12.15 -12.74 6.42
C GLN A 87 -12.07 -14.28 6.46
N GLN A 88 -11.43 -14.89 7.47
CA GLN A 88 -11.47 -16.35 7.70
C GLN A 88 -12.76 -16.84 8.40
N LYS A 89 -13.75 -15.96 8.61
CA LYS A 89 -14.97 -16.29 9.36
C LYS A 89 -16.25 -15.78 8.68
N ARG A 90 -16.51 -16.26 7.46
CA ARG A 90 -17.87 -16.36 6.93
C ARG A 90 -17.96 -17.66 6.15
N ASP A 91 -18.88 -18.49 6.62
CA ASP A 91 -19.22 -19.85 6.23
C ASP A 91 -19.44 -20.06 4.73
#